data_AF-A0AA97E9Z2-F1
#
_entry.id   AF-A0AA97E9Z2-F1
#
_cell.length_a   1.000
_cell.length_b   1.000
_cell.length_c   1.000
_cell.angle_alpha   90.00
_cell.angle_beta   90.00
_cell.angle_gamma   90.00
#
_symmetry.space_group_name_H-M   'P 1'
#
loop_
_entity.id
_entity.type
_entity.pdbx_description
1 polymer ?
#
loop_
_entity_poly.entity_id
_entity_poly.type
_entity_poly.pdbx_seq_one_letter_code
_entity_poly.pdbx_strand_id
1 'polypeptide(L)'
;MAVKEKGVLVGKELLAKVKENDGQSKRELAKECGYYTISKDGQTRVNLSEFYDALLSAKGIQLEPQKGSEGRGREATYTLTVHKNGQIVIGAAYTQEMGLKTGDVFKIKLGYKHIHLVKLDEEGNEDDA
;
A
#
# COMPACT_ATOMS: atom_id res chain seq x y z
N MET A 1 -2.83 27.96 -4.56
CA MET A 1 -1.66 28.88 -4.48
C MET A 1 -0.67 28.30 -3.47
N ALA A 2 0.60 28.30 -3.87
CA ALA A 2 1.80 27.66 -3.31
C ALA A 2 1.83 27.35 -1.81
N VAL A 3 1.84 26.07 -1.47
CA VAL A 3 2.29 25.59 -0.15
C VAL A 3 3.81 25.51 -0.18
N LYS A 4 4.45 26.22 0.74
CA LYS A 4 5.90 26.34 0.91
C LYS A 4 6.57 24.95 0.88
N GLU A 5 7.17 24.61 -0.25
CA GLU A 5 8.08 23.47 -0.40
C GLU A 5 9.40 23.83 0.30
N LYS A 6 9.51 23.49 1.59
CA LYS A 6 10.84 23.30 2.16
C LYS A 6 11.26 21.91 1.69
N GLY A 7 12.04 21.86 0.60
CA GLY A 7 12.46 20.61 -0.04
C GLY A 7 12.93 19.59 0.99
N VAL A 8 12.40 18.37 0.88
CA VAL A 8 12.71 17.28 1.80
C VAL A 8 14.20 17.00 1.74
N LEU A 9 14.89 17.12 2.87
CA LEU A 9 16.32 16.86 2.95
C LEU A 9 16.55 15.36 2.95
N VAL A 10 17.41 14.88 2.07
CA VAL A 10 17.69 13.45 1.91
C VAL A 10 19.19 13.17 1.96
N GLY A 11 19.56 11.95 2.35
CA GLY A 11 20.94 11.49 2.31
C GLY A 11 21.87 12.27 3.26
N LYS A 12 23.01 12.73 2.71
CA LYS A 12 24.09 13.36 3.49
C LYS A 12 23.68 14.67 4.16
N GLU A 13 22.78 15.44 3.54
CA GLU A 13 22.30 16.72 4.08
C GLU A 13 21.44 16.53 5.33
N LEU A 14 20.64 15.47 5.35
CA LEU A 14 19.84 15.10 6.52
C LEU A 14 20.75 14.67 7.68
N LEU A 15 21.78 13.86 7.40
CA LEU A 15 22.74 13.46 8.43
C LEU A 15 23.54 14.63 9.01
N ALA A 16 23.92 15.60 8.18
CA ALA A 16 24.59 16.81 8.64
C ALA A 16 23.70 17.60 9.60
N LYS A 17 22.45 17.88 9.22
CA LYS A 17 21.51 18.59 10.10
C LYS A 17 21.15 17.85 11.38
N VAL A 18 20.96 16.53 11.30
CA VAL A 18 20.64 15.74 12.50
C VAL A 18 21.83 15.71 13.47
N LYS A 19 23.07 15.71 12.97
CA LYS A 19 24.27 15.84 13.80
C LYS A 19 24.44 17.23 14.39
N GLU A 20 24.09 18.29 13.67
CA GLU A 20 24.12 19.67 14.19
C GLU A 20 23.05 19.90 15.27
N ASN A 21 21.90 19.22 15.17
CA ASN A 21 20.75 19.38 16.06
C ASN A 21 20.47 18.14 16.94
N ASP A 22 21.50 17.42 17.39
CA ASP A 22 21.40 16.15 18.14
C ASP A 22 20.77 16.30 19.55
N GLY A 23 20.44 17.53 19.96
CA GLY A 23 19.76 17.85 21.22
C GLY A 23 18.25 18.11 21.12
N GLN A 24 17.67 18.18 19.92
CA GLN A 24 16.25 18.48 19.72
C GLN A 24 15.38 17.23 19.67
N SER A 25 14.07 17.40 19.90
CA SER A 25 13.14 16.29 19.79
C SER A 25 13.04 15.81 18.34
N LYS A 26 12.98 14.49 18.13
CA LYS A 26 12.93 13.88 16.79
C LYS A 26 11.78 14.41 15.91
N ARG A 27 10.69 14.89 16.53
CA ARG A 27 9.56 15.54 15.84
C ARG A 27 9.91 16.91 15.29
N GLU A 28 10.70 17.70 16.00
CA GLU A 28 11.13 19.03 15.56
C GLU A 28 12.12 18.90 14.39
N LEU A 29 13.11 18.02 14.53
CA LEU A 29 14.04 17.65 13.46
C LEU A 29 13.33 17.23 12.18
N ALA A 30 12.34 16.33 12.28
CA ALA A 30 11.54 15.89 11.14
C ALA A 30 10.78 17.06 10.49
N LYS A 31 10.20 17.97 11.29
CA LYS A 31 9.51 19.17 10.79
C LYS A 31 10.49 20.14 10.11
N GLU A 32 11.68 20.32 10.66
CA GLU A 32 12.73 21.17 10.07
C GLU A 32 13.28 20.62 8.76
N CYS A 33 13.35 19.30 8.65
CA CYS A 33 13.82 18.55 7.48
C CYS A 33 12.75 18.37 6.39
N GLY A 34 11.51 18.85 6.60
CA GLY A 34 10.44 18.84 5.61
C GLY A 34 9.53 17.60 5.65
N TYR A 35 9.67 16.72 6.65
CA TYR A 35 8.84 15.51 6.81
C TYR A 35 7.52 15.83 7.52
N TYR A 36 6.73 16.72 6.95
CA TYR A 36 5.39 17.02 7.43
C TYR A 36 4.41 17.22 6.28
N THR A 37 3.16 16.84 6.51
CA THR A 37 2.05 17.10 5.60
C THR A 37 1.09 18.08 6.27
N ILE A 38 0.60 19.03 5.49
CA ILE A 38 -0.45 19.97 5.91
C ILE A 38 -1.75 19.48 5.30
N SER A 39 -2.69 19.05 6.15
CA SER A 39 -4.05 18.71 5.69
C SER A 39 -4.80 19.98 5.26
N LYS A 40 -5.84 19.82 4.44
CA LYS A 40 -6.72 20.93 4.01
C LYS A 40 -7.35 21.68 5.19
N ASP A 41 -7.48 21.02 6.35
CA ASP A 41 -7.99 21.59 7.61
C ASP A 41 -6.93 22.36 8.42
N GLY A 42 -5.72 22.57 7.87
CA GLY A 42 -4.62 23.27 8.55
C GLY A 42 -3.90 22.44 9.61
N GLN A 43 -4.30 21.19 9.85
CA GLN A 43 -3.58 20.28 10.75
C GLN A 43 -2.23 19.87 10.14
N THR A 44 -1.16 20.13 10.87
CA THR A 44 0.19 19.67 10.52
C THR A 44 0.43 18.28 11.10
N ARG A 45 0.67 17.29 10.24
CA ARG A 45 1.04 15.93 10.65
C ARG A 45 2.49 15.67 10.28
N VAL A 46 3.29 15.29 11.28
CA VAL A 46 4.71 14.96 11.08
C VAL A 46 4.82 13.49 10.70
N ASN A 47 5.43 13.22 9.54
CA ASN A 47 5.67 11.86 9.05
C ASN A 47 7.00 11.33 9.61
N LEU A 48 6.96 10.80 10.82
CA LEU A 48 8.15 10.23 11.46
C LEU A 48 8.69 9.01 10.69
N SER A 49 7.82 8.20 10.07
CA SER A 49 8.24 7.01 9.31
C SER A 49 9.15 7.39 8.14
N GLU A 50 8.72 8.32 7.29
CA GLU A 50 9.51 8.80 6.14
C GLU A 50 10.86 9.41 6.59
N PHE A 51 10.87 10.10 7.73
CA PHE A 51 12.11 10.65 8.30
C PHE A 51 13.09 9.54 8.74
N TYR A 52 12.59 8.47 9.37
CA TYR A 52 13.44 7.33 9.76
C TYR A 52 13.93 6.54 8.55
N ASP A 53 13.09 6.35 7.55
CA ASP A 53 13.47 5.66 6.31
C ASP A 53 14.57 6.44 5.60
N ALA A 54 14.47 7.77 5.52
CA ALA A 54 15.50 8.63 4.96
C ALA A 54 16.80 8.62 5.78
N LEU A 55 16.71 8.57 7.12
CA LEU A 55 17.88 8.42 8.00
C LEU A 55 18.61 7.10 7.78
N LEU A 56 17.86 6.01 7.66
CA LEU A 56 18.41 4.66 7.46
C LEU A 56 19.05 4.54 6.08
N SER A 57 18.36 5.05 5.05
CA SER A 57 18.88 5.16 3.69
C SER A 57 20.17 6.00 3.64
N ALA A 58 20.21 7.14 4.33
CA ALA A 58 21.39 7.99 4.42
C ALA A 58 22.58 7.31 5.10
N LYS A 59 22.34 6.40 6.06
CA LYS A 59 23.37 5.59 6.73
C LYS A 59 23.86 4.41 5.87
N GLY A 60 23.36 4.25 4.64
CA GLY A 60 23.72 3.16 3.76
C GLY A 60 23.00 1.84 4.08
N ILE A 61 22.03 1.87 5.00
CA ILE A 61 21.10 0.76 5.17
C ILE A 61 20.03 0.96 4.10
N GLN A 62 20.24 0.33 2.94
CA GLN A 62 19.19 0.19 1.94
C GLN A 62 18.13 -0.72 2.53
N LEU A 63 17.20 -0.13 3.29
CA LEU A 63 15.85 -0.64 3.33
C LEU A 63 15.39 -0.58 1.89
N GLU A 64 15.19 -1.75 1.27
CA GLU A 64 14.60 -1.83 -0.06
C GLU A 64 13.45 -0.83 -0.10
N PRO A 65 13.42 0.09 -1.09
CA PRO A 65 12.31 1.01 -1.20
C PRO A 65 11.07 0.13 -1.20
N GLN A 66 10.22 0.28 -0.18
CA GLN A 66 8.91 -0.36 -0.21
C GLN A 66 8.33 0.05 -1.54
N LYS A 67 8.28 -0.91 -2.48
CA LYS A 67 7.72 -0.76 -3.82
C LYS A 67 6.46 0.08 -3.64
N GLY A 68 6.43 1.18 -4.37
CA GLY A 68 5.50 2.28 -4.16
C GLY A 68 4.10 1.79 -3.81
N SER A 69 3.54 2.41 -2.78
CA SER A 69 2.16 2.89 -2.66
C SER A 69 1.06 2.39 -3.62
N GLU A 70 1.03 1.11 -3.99
CA GLU A 70 -0.01 0.48 -4.82
C GLU A 70 -0.57 -0.81 -4.21
N GLY A 71 -0.17 -1.15 -2.99
CA GLY A 71 -0.66 -2.35 -2.33
C GLY A 71 -0.58 -2.28 -0.81
N ARG A 72 -1.37 -1.40 -0.17
CA ARG A 72 -1.79 -1.61 1.24
C ARG A 72 -2.78 -2.78 1.32
N GLY A 73 -2.39 -3.93 0.77
CA GLY A 73 -3.15 -5.17 0.82
C GLY A 73 -2.52 -6.11 1.83
N ARG A 74 -3.35 -6.84 2.57
CA ARG A 74 -2.89 -8.06 3.22
C ARG A 74 -2.49 -9.04 2.12
N GLU A 75 -1.41 -9.78 2.30
CA GLU A 75 -1.11 -10.92 1.44
C GLU A 75 -2.31 -11.86 1.41
N ALA A 76 -2.63 -12.37 0.23
CA ALA A 76 -3.73 -13.30 0.06
C ALA A 76 -3.45 -14.56 0.91
N THR A 77 -4.25 -14.79 1.94
CA THR A 77 -4.12 -15.96 2.82
C THR A 77 -4.70 -17.23 2.18
N TYR A 78 -5.26 -17.12 0.97
CA TYR A 78 -5.95 -18.18 0.22
C TYR A 78 -7.02 -18.92 1.03
N THR A 79 -7.52 -18.28 2.08
CA THR A 79 -8.50 -18.82 3.01
C THR A 79 -9.55 -17.76 3.27
N LEU A 80 -10.82 -18.14 3.24
CA LEU A 80 -11.97 -17.26 3.45
C LEU A 80 -12.91 -17.90 4.46
N THR A 81 -13.54 -17.07 5.29
CA THR A 81 -14.58 -17.49 6.22
C THR A 81 -15.94 -17.08 5.68
N VAL A 82 -16.93 -17.96 5.76
CA VAL A 82 -18.32 -17.63 5.41
C VAL A 82 -18.81 -16.50 6.32
N HIS A 83 -19.30 -15.42 5.72
CA HIS A 83 -19.82 -14.28 6.46
C HIS A 83 -21.11 -14.66 7.19
N LYS A 84 -21.51 -13.86 8.19
CA LYS A 84 -22.75 -14.11 8.98
C LYS A 84 -24.02 -14.17 8.13
N ASN A 85 -24.01 -13.56 6.95
CA ASN A 85 -25.10 -13.58 5.98
C ASN A 85 -25.07 -14.81 5.04
N GLY A 86 -24.13 -15.74 5.23
CA GLY A 86 -23.98 -16.94 4.40
C GLY A 86 -23.23 -16.72 3.08
N GLN A 87 -22.66 -15.53 2.84
CA GLN A 87 -21.95 -15.23 1.60
C GLN A 87 -20.45 -15.52 1.70
N ILE A 88 -19.85 -15.88 0.56
CA ILE A 88 -18.40 -15.96 0.36
C ILE A 88 -18.02 -14.83 -0.58
N VAL A 89 -17.09 -13.97 -0.15
CA VAL A 89 -16.61 -12.83 -0.94
C VAL A 89 -15.18 -13.10 -1.37
N ILE A 90 -14.93 -13.05 -2.68
CA ILE A 90 -13.58 -13.12 -3.24
C ILE A 90 -13.01 -11.70 -3.24
N GLY A 91 -11.92 -11.49 -2.50
CA GLY A 91 -11.24 -10.20 -2.42
C GLY A 91 -10.48 -9.84 -3.71
N ALA A 92 -10.20 -8.55 -3.88
CA ALA A 92 -9.55 -8.02 -5.08
C ALA A 92 -8.16 -8.62 -5.36
N ALA A 93 -7.44 -9.07 -4.32
CA ALA A 93 -6.12 -9.71 -4.50
C ALA A 93 -6.20 -10.93 -5.42
N TYR A 94 -7.20 -11.79 -5.24
CA TYR A 94 -7.37 -12.99 -6.06
C TYR A 94 -7.81 -12.67 -7.49
N THR A 95 -8.72 -11.70 -7.65
CA THR A 95 -9.21 -11.32 -8.97
C THR A 95 -8.15 -10.59 -9.80
N GLN A 96 -7.28 -9.81 -9.15
CA GLN A 96 -6.14 -9.16 -9.80
C GLN A 96 -5.06 -10.16 -10.20
N GLU A 97 -4.75 -11.13 -9.33
CA GLU A 97 -3.79 -12.20 -9.65
C GLU A 97 -4.28 -13.09 -10.80
N MET A 98 -5.59 -13.38 -10.86
CA MET A 98 -6.22 -14.05 -12.00
C MET A 98 -6.41 -13.16 -13.24
N GLY A 99 -6.09 -11.86 -13.16
CA GLY A 99 -6.23 -10.93 -14.29
C GLY A 99 -7.67 -10.69 -14.76
N LEU A 100 -8.65 -10.88 -13.87
CA LEU A 100 -10.07 -10.74 -14.19
C LEU A 100 -10.44 -9.28 -14.47
N LYS A 101 -11.35 -9.09 -15.42
CA LYS A 101 -11.82 -7.78 -15.84
C LYS A 101 -13.31 -7.61 -15.55
N THR A 102 -13.74 -6.36 -15.41
CA THR A 102 -15.16 -6.04 -15.33
C THR A 102 -15.87 -6.55 -16.58
N GLY A 103 -16.89 -7.38 -16.40
CA GLY A 103 -17.63 -8.02 -17.49
C GLY A 103 -17.38 -9.52 -17.63
N ASP A 104 -16.34 -10.06 -16.98
CA ASP A 104 -16.12 -11.51 -16.94
C ASP A 104 -17.29 -12.21 -16.22
N VAL A 105 -17.82 -13.27 -16.84
CA VAL A 105 -18.92 -14.07 -16.29
C VAL A 105 -18.43 -15.46 -15.92
N PHE A 106 -18.96 -15.99 -14.82
CA PHE A 106 -18.64 -17.32 -14.34
C PHE A 106 -19.90 -18.16 -14.19
N LYS A 107 -19.83 -19.41 -14.62
CA LYS A 107 -20.82 -20.44 -14.33
C LYS A 107 -20.46 -21.12 -13.02
N ILE A 108 -21.45 -21.21 -12.13
CA ILE A 108 -21.30 -21.88 -10.83
C ILE A 108 -21.73 -23.34 -10.99
N LYS A 109 -20.79 -24.27 -10.80
CA LYS A 109 -21.07 -25.71 -10.69
C LYS A 109 -20.91 -26.14 -9.24
N LEU A 110 -21.98 -26.70 -8.67
CA LEU A 110 -21.99 -27.22 -7.31
C LEU A 110 -21.58 -28.70 -7.31
N GLY A 111 -20.56 -29.06 -6.55
CA GLY A 111 -20.25 -30.44 -6.21
C GLY A 111 -20.52 -30.74 -4.75
N TYR A 112 -20.25 -31.99 -4.34
CA TYR A 112 -20.57 -32.47 -2.99
C TYR A 112 -19.85 -31.71 -1.86
N LYS A 113 -18.65 -31.16 -2.13
CA LYS A 113 -17.84 -30.36 -1.17
C LYS A 113 -17.07 -29.19 -1.79
N HIS A 114 -17.32 -28.88 -3.06
CA HIS A 114 -16.59 -27.84 -3.79
C HIS A 114 -17.56 -27.00 -4.62
N ILE A 115 -17.23 -25.73 -4.77
CA ILE A 115 -17.88 -24.83 -5.71
C ILE A 115 -16.86 -24.59 -6.83
N HIS A 116 -17.19 -25.00 -8.04
CA HIS A 116 -16.38 -24.69 -9.22
C HIS A 116 -16.95 -23.45 -9.89
N LEU A 117 -16.07 -22.46 -10.07
CA LEU A 117 -16.33 -21.30 -10.91
C LEU A 117 -15.64 -21.56 -12.24
N VAL A 118 -16.42 -21.69 -13.31
CA VAL A 118 -15.91 -21.88 -14.67
C VAL A 118 -16.12 -20.56 -15.41
N LYS A 119 -15.04 -19.99 -15.96
CA LYS A 119 -15.15 -18.76 -16.75
C LYS A 119 -15.91 -19.07 -18.04
N LEU A 120 -16.77 -18.15 -18.44
CA LEU A 120 -17.49 -18.22 -19.71
C LEU A 120 -16.90 -17.24 -20.71
N ASP A 121 -16.86 -17.65 -21.97
CA ASP A 121 -16.57 -16.76 -23.09
C ASP A 121 -17.75 -15.82 -23.40
N GLU A 122 -17.56 -14.91 -24.35
CA GLU A 122 -18.60 -13.96 -24.78
C GLU A 122 -19.84 -14.64 -25.39
N GLU A 123 -19.71 -15.91 -25.80
CA GLU A 123 -20.80 -16.73 -26.36
C GLU A 123 -21.48 -17.60 -25.29
N GLY A 124 -21.01 -17.57 -24.04
CA GLY A 124 -21.54 -18.35 -22.92
C GLY A 124 -21.09 -19.81 -22.90
N ASN A 125 -20.10 -20.18 -23.71
CA ASN A 125 -19.45 -21.47 -23.66
C ASN A 125 -18.42 -21.51 -22.53
N GLU A 126 -18.10 -22.72 -22.09
CA GLU A 126 -17.10 -22.93 -21.06
C GLU A 126 -15.71 -22.68 -21.68
N ASP A 127 -14.97 -21.71 -21.14
CA ASP A 127 -13.59 -21.47 -21.54
C ASP A 127 -12.75 -22.68 -21.07
N ASP A 128 -12.55 -23.65 -21.95
CA ASP A 128 -11.60 -24.76 -21.75
C ASP A 128 -10.17 -24.25 -21.99
N ALA A 129 -9.72 -23.34 -21.13
CA ALA A 129 -8.32 -22.87 -21.07
C ALA A 129 -7.49 -23.69 -20.07
#